data_AF-A0A645HPY0-F1
#
_entry.id   AF-A0A645HPY0-F1
#
_cell.length_a   1.000
_cell.length_b   1.000
_cell.length_c   1.000
_cell.angle_alpha   90.00
_cell.angle_beta   90.00
_cell.angle_gamma   90.00
#
_symmetry.space_group_name_H-M   'P 1'
#
loop_
_entity.id
_entity.type
_entity.pdbx_description
1 polymer ?
#
loop_
_entity_poly.entity_id
_entity_poly.type
_entity_poly.pdbx_seq_one_letter_code
_entity_poly.pdbx_strand_id
1 'polypeptide(L)'
;MWRSLNLISYELGLTGRADVVKFKRSDVGVKLPGKAGKWTPYPIEYKRGKPKPDERDEVQLCAQAICMEEMFGTEILEGALYYGEIRRRTVAQFTLELRAQVDAYTSEMHRLFEHGITPAPEYKSHCKSCSLVEICLPKQMKRFKTASNYLKIELL
;
A
#
# COMPACT_ATOMS: atom_id res chain seq x y z
N MET A 1 -3.97 -17.75 -14.31
CA MET A 1 -3.20 -16.62 -13.75
C MET A 1 -3.63 -15.39 -14.51
N TRP A 2 -3.92 -14.31 -13.79
CA TRP A 2 -4.20 -13.01 -14.38
C TRP A 2 -3.05 -12.06 -14.07
N ARG A 3 -2.86 -11.07 -14.93
CA ARG A 3 -1.83 -10.03 -14.81
C ARG A 3 -2.52 -8.68 -14.88
N SER A 4 -2.01 -7.72 -14.11
CA SER A 4 -2.51 -6.34 -14.12
C SER A 4 -4.02 -6.25 -13.89
N LEU A 5 -4.50 -6.96 -12.86
CA LEU A 5 -5.92 -6.93 -12.49
C LEU A 5 -6.22 -5.58 -11.84
N ASN A 6 -7.16 -4.82 -12.41
CA ASN A 6 -7.66 -3.61 -11.76
C ASN A 6 -8.47 -3.99 -10.53
N LEU A 7 -8.26 -3.25 -9.45
CA LEU A 7 -8.87 -3.49 -8.14
C LEU A 7 -9.75 -2.31 -7.76
N ILE A 8 -10.86 -2.61 -7.12
CA ILE A 8 -11.76 -1.64 -6.53
C ILE A 8 -12.28 -2.17 -5.19
N SER A 9 -12.34 -1.29 -4.21
CA SER A 9 -13.06 -1.51 -2.95
C SER A 9 -13.90 -0.28 -2.67
N TYR A 10 -15.21 -0.44 -2.62
CA TYR A 10 -16.11 0.63 -2.23
C TYR A 10 -16.12 0.83 -0.72
N GLU A 11 -15.95 -0.26 0.05
CA GLU A 11 -15.89 -0.21 1.51
C GLU A 11 -14.67 0.60 1.99
N LEU A 12 -13.50 0.34 1.41
CA LEU A 12 -12.27 1.09 1.72
C LEU A 12 -12.13 2.37 0.88
N GLY A 13 -12.96 2.60 -0.13
CA GLY A 13 -12.78 3.71 -1.07
C GLY A 13 -11.43 3.65 -1.82
N LEU A 14 -10.94 2.45 -2.13
CA LEU A 14 -9.66 2.23 -2.80
C LEU A 14 -9.86 1.81 -4.26
N THR A 15 -8.93 2.27 -5.10
CA THR A 15 -8.73 1.72 -6.44
C THR A 15 -7.26 1.40 -6.63
N GLY A 16 -6.95 0.40 -7.45
CA GLY A 16 -5.56 0.00 -7.66
C GLY A 16 -5.37 -1.02 -8.74
N ARG A 17 -4.19 -1.63 -8.76
CA ARG A 17 -3.84 -2.70 -9.69
C ARG A 17 -2.96 -3.71 -9.00
N ALA A 18 -3.32 -4.99 -9.12
CA ALA A 18 -2.46 -6.11 -8.73
C ALA A 18 -1.58 -6.54 -9.92
N ASP A 19 -0.30 -6.75 -9.66
CA ASP A 19 0.66 -7.20 -10.68
C ASP A 19 0.29 -8.58 -11.24
N VAL A 20 0.17 -9.57 -10.35
CA VAL A 20 -0.13 -10.95 -10.72
C VAL A 20 -1.10 -11.55 -9.70
N VAL A 21 -2.15 -12.20 -10.21
CA VAL A 21 -3.07 -13.01 -9.40
C VAL A 21 -3.00 -14.45 -9.89
N LYS A 22 -2.45 -15.32 -9.03
CA LYS A 22 -2.57 -16.77 -9.23
C LYS A 22 -3.91 -17.23 -8.68
N PHE A 23 -4.37 -18.36 -9.20
CA PHE A 23 -5.57 -19.02 -8.72
C PHE A 23 -5.17 -20.43 -8.34
N LYS A 24 -5.33 -20.76 -7.05
CA LYS A 24 -5.04 -22.09 -6.50
C LYS A 24 -6.34 -22.86 -6.42
N ARG A 25 -6.38 -24.11 -6.91
CA ARG A 25 -7.57 -24.97 -6.77
C ARG A 25 -7.83 -25.20 -5.29
N SER A 26 -9.08 -25.10 -4.87
CA SER A 26 -9.51 -25.18 -3.47
C SER A 26 -10.96 -25.64 -3.38
N ASP A 27 -11.38 -26.08 -2.19
CA ASP A 27 -12.78 -26.40 -1.87
C ASP A 27 -13.61 -25.14 -1.54
N VAL A 28 -12.91 -24.03 -1.32
CA VAL A 28 -13.45 -22.67 -1.16
C VAL A 28 -12.95 -21.77 -2.30
N GLY A 29 -13.46 -20.53 -2.39
CA GLY A 29 -13.05 -19.59 -3.43
C GLY A 29 -14.09 -19.37 -4.54
N VAL A 30 -13.62 -18.86 -5.67
CA VAL A 30 -14.46 -18.47 -6.81
C VAL A 30 -14.51 -19.50 -7.92
N LYS A 31 -15.61 -19.50 -8.66
CA LYS A 31 -15.69 -20.20 -9.94
C LYS A 31 -15.04 -19.33 -11.01
N LEU A 32 -14.15 -19.92 -11.80
CA LEU A 32 -13.52 -19.25 -12.94
C LEU A 32 -14.16 -19.73 -14.24
N PRO A 33 -14.41 -18.84 -15.21
CA PRO A 33 -14.92 -19.23 -16.52
C PRO A 33 -14.04 -20.32 -17.17
N GLY A 34 -14.68 -21.41 -17.62
CA GLY A 34 -13.98 -22.52 -18.28
C GLY A 34 -13.07 -23.36 -17.36
N LYS A 35 -13.20 -23.25 -16.03
CA LYS A 35 -12.46 -24.08 -15.07
C LYS A 35 -13.41 -24.82 -14.14
N ALA A 36 -13.16 -26.12 -13.95
CA ALA A 36 -13.88 -26.92 -12.98
C ALA A 36 -13.44 -26.61 -11.53
N GLY A 37 -14.37 -26.76 -10.59
CA GLY A 37 -14.11 -26.54 -9.16
C GLY A 37 -14.04 -25.06 -8.76
N LYS A 38 -13.65 -24.82 -7.50
CA LYS A 38 -13.40 -23.48 -6.97
C LYS A 38 -11.90 -23.19 -6.92
N TRP A 39 -11.60 -21.90 -6.93
CA TRP A 39 -10.25 -21.38 -7.02
C TRP A 39 -10.10 -20.19 -6.08
N THR A 40 -9.12 -20.25 -5.19
CA THR A 40 -8.78 -19.15 -4.30
C THR A 40 -7.78 -18.22 -5.00
N PRO A 41 -8.06 -16.91 -5.12
CA PRO A 41 -7.09 -15.93 -5.58
C PRO A 41 -5.86 -15.92 -4.66
N TYR A 42 -4.69 -15.73 -5.25
CA TYR A 42 -3.41 -15.64 -4.54
C TYR A 42 -2.60 -14.50 -5.16
N PRO A 43 -2.64 -13.31 -4.54
CA PRO A 43 -1.98 -12.13 -5.08
C PRO A 43 -0.47 -12.23 -4.94
N ILE A 44 0.25 -11.76 -5.97
CA ILE A 44 1.70 -11.69 -6.01
C ILE A 44 2.10 -10.30 -6.48
N GLU A 45 2.73 -9.55 -5.59
CA GLU A 45 3.22 -8.19 -5.84
C GLU A 45 4.74 -8.22 -6.10
N TYR A 46 5.18 -7.51 -7.14
CA TYR A 46 6.59 -7.45 -7.52
C TYR A 46 7.25 -6.22 -6.93
N LYS A 47 8.36 -6.44 -6.22
CA LYS A 47 9.20 -5.39 -5.67
C LYS A 47 10.56 -5.46 -6.34
N ARG A 48 11.05 -4.34 -6.87
CA ARG A 48 12.37 -4.30 -7.53
C ARG A 48 13.50 -4.63 -6.56
N GLY A 49 13.45 -4.04 -5.37
CA GLY A 49 14.52 -4.14 -4.37
C GLY A 49 14.44 -5.37 -3.48
N LYS A 50 15.07 -5.27 -2.31
CA LYS A 50 15.01 -6.24 -1.19
C LYS A 50 13.89 -5.92 -0.19
N PRO A 51 13.53 -6.88 0.70
CA PRO A 51 12.58 -6.67 1.78
C PRO A 51 12.88 -5.43 2.60
N LYS A 52 11.82 -4.74 3.02
CA LYS A 52 11.88 -3.57 3.90
C LYS A 52 11.92 -4.03 5.36
N PRO A 53 12.48 -3.22 6.27
CA PRO A 53 12.49 -3.53 7.70
C PRO A 53 11.11 -3.38 8.35
N ASP A 54 10.19 -2.69 7.68
CA ASP A 54 8.81 -2.49 8.12
C ASP A 54 7.81 -3.19 7.19
N GLU A 55 6.54 -3.24 7.60
CA GLU A 55 5.49 -4.04 6.97
C GLU A 55 4.79 -3.32 5.79
N ARG A 56 5.41 -2.27 5.22
CA ARG A 56 4.75 -1.41 4.23
C ARG A 56 4.35 -2.17 2.95
N ASP A 57 5.16 -3.15 2.57
CA ASP A 57 4.93 -3.94 1.36
C ASP A 57 3.80 -4.96 1.62
N GLU A 58 3.74 -5.51 2.83
CA GLU A 58 2.71 -6.41 3.33
C GLU A 58 1.36 -5.69 3.47
N VAL A 59 1.34 -4.48 4.02
CA VAL A 59 0.14 -3.62 4.11
C VAL A 59 -0.41 -3.34 2.71
N GLN A 60 0.44 -2.98 1.75
CA GLN A 60 0.00 -2.75 0.37
C GLN A 60 -0.61 -4.01 -0.25
N LEU A 61 0.04 -5.17 -0.08
CA LEU A 61 -0.45 -6.44 -0.61
C LEU A 61 -1.75 -6.89 0.09
N CYS A 62 -1.90 -6.63 1.38
CA CYS A 62 -3.11 -6.88 2.15
C CYS A 62 -4.28 -6.01 1.64
N ALA A 63 -4.04 -4.71 1.37
CA ALA A 63 -5.05 -3.84 0.78
C ALA A 63 -5.52 -4.33 -0.60
N GLN A 64 -4.60 -4.84 -1.43
CA GLN A 64 -4.96 -5.48 -2.69
C GLN A 64 -5.83 -6.73 -2.48
N ALA A 65 -5.50 -7.54 -1.46
CA ALA A 65 -6.29 -8.71 -1.11
C ALA A 65 -7.70 -8.32 -0.70
N ILE A 66 -7.89 -7.35 0.20
CA ILE A 66 -9.21 -6.88 0.63
C ILE A 66 -10.06 -6.41 -0.56
N CYS A 67 -9.46 -5.64 -1.49
CA CYS A 67 -10.15 -5.26 -2.72
C CYS A 67 -10.59 -6.48 -3.54
N MET A 68 -9.73 -7.48 -3.68
CA MET A 68 -10.08 -8.73 -4.37
C MET A 68 -11.15 -9.51 -3.64
N GLU A 69 -11.15 -9.53 -2.30
CA GLU A 69 -12.17 -10.19 -1.49
C GLU A 69 -13.54 -9.58 -1.74
N GLU A 70 -13.64 -8.24 -1.76
CA GLU A 70 -14.87 -7.51 -2.09
C GLU A 70 -15.34 -7.79 -3.53
N MET A 71 -14.41 -7.74 -4.50
CA MET A 71 -14.73 -7.96 -5.92
C MET A 71 -15.18 -9.40 -6.22
N PHE A 72 -14.60 -10.38 -5.54
CA PHE A 72 -14.79 -11.80 -5.85
C PHE A 72 -15.72 -12.52 -4.87
N GLY A 73 -16.06 -11.91 -3.73
CA GLY A 73 -16.88 -12.53 -2.69
C GLY A 73 -16.21 -13.77 -2.09
N THR A 74 -14.90 -13.72 -1.85
CA THR A 74 -14.12 -14.82 -1.24
C THR A 74 -13.08 -14.28 -0.28
N GLU A 75 -12.74 -15.05 0.74
CA GLU A 75 -11.61 -14.77 1.63
C GLU A 75 -10.27 -15.12 0.96
N ILE A 76 -9.25 -14.33 1.26
CA ILE A 76 -7.86 -14.49 0.86
C ILE A 76 -7.03 -14.33 2.13
N LEU A 77 -6.36 -15.39 2.57
CA LEU A 77 -5.62 -15.40 3.85
C LEU A 77 -4.13 -15.04 3.70
N GLU A 78 -3.59 -15.16 2.49
CA GLU A 78 -2.17 -14.91 2.24
C GLU A 78 -1.89 -14.54 0.77
N GLY A 79 -0.75 -13.91 0.57
CA GLY A 79 -0.17 -13.60 -0.74
C GLY A 79 1.35 -13.80 -0.74
N ALA A 80 2.01 -13.35 -1.80
CA ALA A 80 3.46 -13.32 -1.85
C ALA A 80 4.02 -11.99 -2.36
N LEU A 81 5.09 -11.54 -1.73
CA LEU A 81 5.97 -10.50 -2.24
C LEU A 81 7.12 -11.16 -3.00
N TYR A 82 7.34 -10.76 -4.25
CA TYR A 82 8.49 -11.20 -5.03
C TYR A 82 9.52 -10.09 -5.14
N TYR A 83 10.68 -10.28 -4.50
CA TYR A 83 11.76 -9.31 -4.48
C TYR A 83 12.78 -9.62 -5.57
N GLY A 84 12.96 -8.70 -6.52
CA GLY A 84 13.73 -8.87 -7.75
C GLY A 84 15.24 -9.03 -7.50
N GLU A 85 15.82 -8.27 -6.58
CA GLU A 85 17.25 -8.36 -6.23
C GLU A 85 17.64 -9.74 -5.69
N ILE A 86 16.82 -10.30 -4.80
CA ILE A 86 17.08 -11.60 -4.17
C ILE A 86 16.39 -12.77 -4.90
N ARG A 87 15.60 -12.48 -5.95
CA ARG A 87 14.79 -13.42 -6.75
C ARG A 87 13.95 -14.39 -5.92
N ARG A 88 13.50 -13.97 -4.74
CA ARG A 88 12.82 -14.83 -3.76
C ARG A 88 11.41 -14.33 -3.49
N ARG A 89 10.49 -15.29 -3.28
CA ARG A 89 9.17 -15.02 -2.72
C ARG A 89 9.21 -15.07 -1.21
N THR A 90 8.61 -14.07 -0.59
CA THR A 90 8.25 -14.08 0.83
C THR A 90 6.73 -14.16 0.92
N VAL A 91 6.22 -15.10 1.72
CA VAL A 91 4.78 -15.21 1.96
C VAL A 91 4.38 -14.13 2.96
N ALA A 92 3.32 -13.39 2.65
CA ALA A 92 2.70 -12.43 3.56
C ALA A 92 1.36 -13.02 4.03
N GLN A 93 1.20 -13.18 5.34
CA GLN A 93 -0.06 -13.59 5.97
C GLN A 93 -0.92 -12.36 6.21
N PHE A 94 -2.20 -12.41 5.86
CA PHE A 94 -3.13 -11.30 6.05
C PHE A 94 -3.84 -11.43 7.39
N THR A 95 -3.06 -11.24 8.46
CA THR A 95 -3.56 -11.33 9.84
C THR A 95 -4.54 -10.22 10.17
N LEU A 96 -5.28 -10.38 11.26
CA LEU A 96 -6.23 -9.37 11.72
C LEU A 96 -5.54 -8.04 12.04
N GLU A 97 -4.32 -8.08 12.57
CA GLU A 97 -3.51 -6.89 12.86
C GLU A 97 -3.13 -6.15 11.57
N LEU A 98 -2.70 -6.89 10.54
CA LEU A 98 -2.34 -6.29 9.26
C LEU A 98 -3.55 -5.70 8.53
N ARG A 99 -4.71 -6.36 8.63
CA ARG A 99 -5.99 -5.84 8.11
C ARG A 99 -6.42 -4.57 8.84
N ALA A 100 -6.34 -4.56 10.17
CA ALA A 100 -6.62 -3.37 10.97
C ALA A 100 -5.70 -2.19 10.63
N GLN A 101 -4.42 -2.45 10.31
CA GLN A 101 -3.52 -1.41 9.81
C GLN A 101 -4.00 -0.83 8.47
N VAL A 102 -4.44 -1.68 7.53
CA VAL A 102 -5.00 -1.21 6.24
C VAL A 102 -6.19 -0.31 6.46
N ASP A 103 -7.14 -0.72 7.32
CA ASP A 103 -8.34 0.06 7.63
C ASP A 103 -7.99 1.40 8.27
N ALA A 104 -7.08 1.40 9.24
CA ALA A 104 -6.64 2.60 9.95
C ALA A 104 -5.93 3.59 9.00
N TYR A 105 -5.00 3.12 8.17
CA TYR A 105 -4.28 3.98 7.22
C TYR A 105 -5.21 4.52 6.14
N THR A 106 -6.14 3.70 5.64
CA THR A 106 -7.09 4.13 4.62
C THR A 106 -8.06 5.17 5.17
N SER A 107 -8.59 4.95 6.37
CA SER A 107 -9.46 5.90 7.06
C SER A 107 -8.76 7.24 7.30
N GLU A 108 -7.52 7.21 7.78
CA GLU A 108 -6.74 8.43 8.02
C GLU A 108 -6.39 9.16 6.72
N MET A 109 -6.03 8.42 5.66
CA MET A 109 -5.79 8.99 4.33
C MET A 109 -7.01 9.75 3.81
N HIS A 110 -8.19 9.13 3.87
CA HIS A 110 -9.44 9.77 3.43
C HIS A 110 -9.78 10.98 4.29
N ARG A 111 -9.65 10.86 5.62
CA ARG A 111 -9.91 11.97 6.56
C ARG A 111 -9.03 13.18 6.26
N LEU A 112 -7.72 12.97 6.06
CA LEU A 112 -6.77 14.04 5.72
C LEU A 112 -7.14 14.71 4.39
N PHE A 113 -7.50 13.92 3.38
CA PHE A 113 -7.89 14.42 2.08
C PHE A 113 -9.18 15.25 2.14
N GLU A 114 -10.23 14.72 2.77
CA GLU A 114 -11.54 15.37 2.90
C GLU A 114 -11.44 16.72 3.62
N HIS A 115 -10.60 16.81 4.65
CA HIS A 115 -10.41 18.04 5.42
C HIS A 115 -9.34 18.98 4.82
N GLY A 116 -8.71 18.61 3.70
CA GLY A 116 -7.62 19.39 3.09
C GLY A 116 -6.40 19.54 4.01
N ILE A 117 -6.18 18.60 4.92
CA ILE A 117 -5.10 18.66 5.91
C ILE A 117 -3.84 18.05 5.30
N THR A 118 -2.82 18.88 5.10
CA THR A 118 -1.45 18.39 4.85
C THR A 118 -0.73 18.24 6.19
N PRO A 119 -0.29 17.02 6.59
CA PRO A 119 0.44 16.84 7.83
C PRO A 119 1.74 17.64 7.86
N ALA A 120 2.13 18.12 9.05
CA ALA A 120 3.38 18.83 9.23
C ALA A 120 4.57 17.91 8.87
N PRO A 121 5.58 18.43 8.13
CA PRO A 121 6.65 17.59 7.65
C PRO A 121 7.61 17.20 8.79
N GLU A 122 8.03 15.94 8.78
CA GLU A 122 9.06 15.43 9.68
C GLU A 122 10.34 15.13 8.90
N TYR A 123 11.41 15.88 9.16
CA TYR A 123 12.68 15.64 8.46
C TYR A 123 13.32 14.31 8.89
N LYS A 124 13.40 13.36 7.95
CA LYS A 124 13.99 12.02 8.09
C LYS A 124 15.02 11.75 6.99
N SER A 125 15.75 10.63 7.11
CA SER A 125 16.78 10.23 6.13
C SER A 125 16.23 10.10 4.70
N HIS A 126 14.99 9.62 4.54
CA HIS A 126 14.34 9.45 3.24
C HIS A 126 13.90 10.77 2.58
N CYS A 127 13.89 11.89 3.31
CA CYS A 127 13.58 13.20 2.71
C CYS A 127 14.57 13.58 1.60
N LYS A 128 15.83 13.14 1.69
CA LYS A 128 16.87 13.42 0.67
C LYS A 128 16.54 12.81 -0.70
N SER A 129 15.71 11.78 -0.72
CA SER A 129 15.27 11.06 -1.92
C SER A 129 13.79 11.30 -2.23
N CYS A 130 13.12 12.20 -1.50
CA CYS A 130 11.71 12.51 -1.69
C CYS A 130 11.55 13.46 -2.89
N SER A 131 10.72 13.10 -3.86
CA SER A 131 10.41 13.94 -5.02
C SER A 131 9.72 15.27 -4.65
N LEU A 132 9.16 15.37 -3.45
CA LEU A 132 8.47 16.55 -2.95
C LEU A 132 9.34 17.42 -2.04
N VAL A 133 10.63 17.10 -1.85
CA VAL A 133 11.48 17.76 -0.83
C VAL A 133 11.60 19.28 -1.03
N GLU A 134 11.70 19.73 -2.29
CA GLU A 134 11.82 21.16 -2.63
C GLU A 134 10.51 21.93 -2.47
N ILE A 135 9.36 21.24 -2.43
CA ILE A 135 8.05 21.82 -2.18
C ILE A 135 7.74 21.79 -0.67
N CYS A 136 8.06 20.67 -0.03
CA CYS A 136 7.80 20.40 1.37
C CYS A 136 8.71 21.22 2.31
N LEU A 137 9.95 21.50 1.89
CA LEU A 137 10.98 22.24 2.65
C LEU A 137 11.08 21.81 4.14
N PRO A 138 11.22 20.49 4.42
CA PRO A 138 11.04 19.93 5.76
C PRO A 138 12.04 20.46 6.81
N LYS A 139 13.23 20.92 6.38
CA LYS A 139 14.22 21.52 7.30
C LYS A 139 13.82 22.92 7.72
N GLN A 140 13.35 23.74 6.78
CA GLN A 140 12.95 25.12 6.99
C GLN A 140 11.66 25.19 7.79
N MET A 141 10.66 24.37 7.43
CA MET A 141 9.38 24.28 8.14
C MET A 141 9.54 23.89 9.62
N LYS A 142 10.52 23.03 9.94
CA LYS A 142 10.84 22.68 11.33
C LYS A 142 11.58 23.79 12.07
N ARG A 143 12.47 24.51 11.38
CA ARG A 143 13.34 25.54 11.97
C ARG A 143 12.62 26.86 12.21
N PHE A 144 11.72 27.24 11.32
CA PHE A 144 11.06 28.54 11.33
C PHE A 144 9.56 28.38 11.61
N LYS A 145 9.15 28.79 12.82
CA LYS A 145 7.73 28.75 13.21
C LYS A 145 6.90 29.85 12.53
N THR A 146 7.52 30.90 12.01
CA THR A 146 6.86 32.04 11.37
C THR A 146 7.64 32.55 10.16
N ALA A 147 6.92 33.17 9.21
CA ALA A 147 7.53 33.82 8.05
C ALA A 147 8.52 34.93 8.46
N SER A 148 8.18 35.70 9.50
CA SER A 148 9.07 36.75 10.01
C SER A 148 10.43 36.23 10.50
N ASN A 149 10.45 35.05 11.16
CA ASN A 149 11.71 34.45 11.61
C ASN A 149 12.55 33.94 10.43
N TYR A 150 11.89 33.41 9.39
CA TYR A 150 12.57 32.99 8.17
C TYR A 150 13.25 34.18 7.46
N LEU A 151 12.49 35.25 7.21
CA LEU A 151 12.99 36.45 6.52
C LEU A 151 14.19 37.08 7.23
N LYS A 152 14.18 37.12 8.58
CA LYS A 152 15.28 37.70 9.37
C LYS A 152 16.59 36.93 9.34
N ILE A 153 16.55 35.63 9.05
CA ILE A 153 17.73 34.76 9.19
C ILE A 153 18.32 34.39 7.82
N GLU A 154 17.48 34.27 6.80
CA GLU A 154 17.91 33.77 5.48
C GLU A 154 18.11 34.89 4.44
N LEU A 155 17.57 36.09 4.67
CA LEU A 155 17.53 37.17 3.68
C LEU A 155 18.06 38.52 4.19
N LEU A 156 18.35 38.63 5.49
CA LEU A 156 18.95 39.78 6.16
C LEU A 156 20.19 39.32 6.93
#